data_AF-A0A7Y4UAW0-F1
#
_entry.id   AF-A0A7Y4UAW0-F1
#
_cell.length_a   1.000
_cell.length_b   1.000
_cell.length_c   1.000
_cell.angle_alpha   90.00
_cell.angle_beta   90.00
_cell.angle_gamma   90.00
#
_symmetry.space_group_name_H-M   'P 1'
#
loop_
_entity.id
_entity.type
_entity.pdbx_description
1 polymer ?
#
loop_
_entity_poly.entity_id
_entity_poly.type
_entity_poly.pdbx_seq_one_letter_code
_entity_poly.pdbx_strand_id
1 'polypeptide(L)'
;MVYGKATTAGISPATKTKKAPTPVRRASAAFRMCQGCGRPTPQQEASCTHCGKRHFHAPVIDTTEHNERRFVMDFFERATPAAYTLFAINLLIYVAMAAHSPGSFVHNFLHGVNEPTLAEFGAASRIALSLGEWFRLFTSVFLHLSGLHLLSSSFALAIVGPQVERLYGSARFVVIYVLAGLGGTVGSLVSHQLRGQMDELAIGPSGATFGLFGVLAVFGLKYRKELPESFRQSFLFAVLPAILVNLFIGFTVPYVDNAVTIGGLIAGTALTLLIPYLPNGREHSARVNLGLLTACVLVMCYCFGQAYVVNTRPKPPIQQAQFNETAASH
;
A
#
# COMPACT_ATOMS: atom_id res chain seq x y z
N MET A 1 80.31 -0.66 31.26
CA MET A 1 80.86 -0.53 29.90
C MET A 1 79.72 -0.74 28.90
N VAL A 2 79.49 0.24 28.02
CA VAL A 2 78.83 0.15 26.69
C VAL A 2 77.30 -0.14 26.69
N TYR A 3 76.42 0.88 26.60
CA TYR A 3 75.90 1.66 25.45
C TYR A 3 74.67 1.04 24.74
N GLY A 4 73.65 1.88 24.45
CA GLY A 4 72.76 1.69 23.29
C GLY A 4 71.26 1.96 23.49
N LYS A 5 70.80 3.17 23.11
CA LYS A 5 69.39 3.52 22.85
C LYS A 5 68.89 2.87 21.56
N ALA A 6 67.62 2.46 21.52
CA ALA A 6 66.76 2.60 20.33
C ALA A 6 65.27 2.57 20.70
N THR A 7 64.57 3.60 20.24
CA THR A 7 63.13 3.86 20.30
C THR A 7 62.33 3.03 19.30
N THR A 8 61.10 2.63 19.65
CA THR A 8 59.92 2.65 18.74
C THR A 8 58.61 2.53 19.53
N ALA A 9 57.63 3.33 19.10
CA ALA A 9 56.21 3.33 19.45
C ALA A 9 55.60 1.91 19.50
N GLY A 10 54.68 1.54 20.40
CA GLY A 10 53.41 2.19 20.69
C GLY A 10 52.29 1.40 20.00
N ILE A 11 51.43 0.73 20.76
CA ILE A 11 49.98 0.45 20.54
C ILE A 11 49.52 -0.47 21.69
N SER A 12 48.59 0.05 22.51
CA SER A 12 47.86 -0.65 23.57
C SER A 12 46.38 -0.79 23.15
N PRO A 13 45.62 -1.80 23.61
CA PRO A 13 44.47 -2.32 22.88
C PRO A 13 43.18 -1.52 23.09
N ALA A 14 42.35 -1.53 22.04
CA ALA A 14 41.07 -0.84 21.95
C ALA A 14 40.04 -1.37 22.96
N THR A 15 39.67 -0.53 23.92
CA THR A 15 38.48 -0.70 24.76
C THR A 15 37.24 -0.22 24.00
N LYS A 16 36.24 -1.12 23.90
CA LYS A 16 34.92 -0.85 23.32
C LYS A 16 34.21 0.25 24.13
N THR A 17 34.16 1.46 23.60
CA THR A 17 33.36 2.55 24.15
C THR A 17 31.88 2.36 23.79
N LYS A 18 31.04 2.32 24.83
CA LYS A 18 29.58 2.42 24.72
C LYS A 18 29.25 3.74 24.00
N LYS A 19 28.55 3.67 22.86
CA LYS A 19 28.02 4.85 22.16
C LYS A 19 27.16 5.65 23.14
N ALA A 20 27.62 6.85 23.48
CA ALA A 20 26.82 7.83 24.22
C ALA A 20 25.54 8.15 23.43
N PRO A 21 24.40 8.39 24.10
CA PRO A 21 23.20 8.87 23.42
C PRO A 21 23.52 10.19 22.73
N THR A 22 23.21 10.28 21.45
CA THR A 22 23.34 11.47 20.62
C THR A 22 22.71 12.65 21.37
N PRO A 23 23.42 13.77 21.60
CA PRO A 23 22.82 14.91 22.25
C PRO A 23 21.67 15.38 21.37
N VAL A 24 20.46 15.40 21.94
CA VAL A 24 19.33 16.11 21.34
C VAL A 24 19.84 17.51 21.05
N ARG A 25 20.04 17.82 19.76
CA ARG A 25 20.39 19.16 19.29
C ARG A 25 19.24 20.07 19.75
N ARG A 26 19.37 20.68 20.94
CA ARG A 26 18.55 21.81 21.34
C ARG A 26 18.69 22.80 20.20
N ALA A 27 17.60 23.07 19.50
CA ALA A 27 17.55 24.11 18.49
C ALA A 27 18.32 25.31 19.05
N SER A 28 19.35 25.76 18.33
CA SER A 28 20.20 26.87 18.75
C SER A 28 19.27 28.03 19.07
N ALA A 29 19.03 28.26 20.36
CA ALA A 29 18.03 29.20 20.81
C ALA A 29 18.51 30.58 20.37
N ALA A 30 17.82 31.18 19.40
CA ALA A 30 18.07 32.57 19.06
C ALA A 30 17.94 33.40 20.35
N PHE A 31 18.91 34.26 20.62
CA PHE A 31 18.95 35.12 21.80
C PHE A 31 18.42 36.50 21.43
N ARG A 32 17.68 37.13 22.35
CA ARG A 32 17.25 38.53 22.24
C ARG A 32 17.80 39.34 23.41
N MET A 33 17.97 40.64 23.23
CA MET A 33 18.37 41.55 24.31
C MET A 33 17.15 41.93 25.16
N CYS A 34 17.24 41.74 26.47
CA CYS A 34 16.16 42.11 27.39
C CYS A 34 16.07 43.64 27.53
N GLN A 35 14.90 44.24 27.24
CA GLN A 35 14.66 45.68 27.44
C GLN A 35 14.53 46.11 28.93
N GLY A 36 14.72 45.18 29.88
CA GLY A 36 14.77 45.50 31.31
C GLY A 36 16.20 45.63 31.82
N CYS A 37 17.02 44.59 31.61
CA CYS A 37 18.36 44.48 32.18
C CYS A 37 19.49 44.51 31.13
N GLY A 38 19.16 44.60 29.84
CA GLY A 38 20.15 44.63 28.76
C GLY A 38 20.92 43.33 28.54
N ARG A 39 20.58 42.23 29.22
CA ARG A 39 21.25 40.93 29.03
C ARG A 39 20.62 40.10 27.92
N PRO A 40 21.41 39.27 27.22
CA PRO A 40 20.88 38.29 26.29
C PRO A 40 20.04 37.26 27.06
N THR A 41 18.81 37.04 26.60
CA THR A 41 17.88 36.05 27.14
C THR A 41 17.39 35.16 26.00
N PRO A 42 17.14 33.86 26.23
CA PRO A 42 16.58 32.99 25.19
C PRO A 42 15.25 33.56 24.66
N GLN A 43 15.07 33.58 23.35
CA GLN A 43 13.89 34.18 22.72
C GLN A 43 12.59 33.44 23.05
N GLN A 44 12.68 32.17 23.42
CA GLN A 44 11.55 31.26 23.75
C GLN A 44 11.01 31.43 25.18
N GLU A 45 11.74 32.13 26.06
CA GLU A 45 11.34 32.30 27.46
C GLU A 45 10.31 33.44 27.60
N ALA A 46 9.22 33.20 28.35
CA ALA A 46 8.16 34.19 28.61
C ALA A 46 8.63 35.35 29.52
N SER A 47 9.68 35.12 30.30
CA SER A 47 10.33 36.11 31.16
C SER A 47 11.84 36.08 30.97
N CYS A 48 12.51 37.19 31.27
CA CYS A 48 13.96 37.22 31.27
C CYS A 48 14.51 36.29 32.37
N THR A 49 15.40 35.37 32.01
CA THR A 49 16.04 34.42 32.96
C THR A 49 16.96 35.11 33.97
N HIS A 50 17.33 36.37 33.73
CA HIS A 50 18.20 37.14 34.62
C HIS A 50 17.46 38.09 35.56
N CYS A 51 16.43 38.81 35.07
CA CYS A 51 15.74 39.83 35.86
C CYS A 51 14.23 39.58 36.06
N GLY A 52 13.69 38.51 35.49
CA GLY A 52 12.28 38.14 35.66
C GLY A 52 11.27 39.02 34.91
N LYS A 53 11.70 40.05 34.18
CA LYS A 53 10.80 40.92 33.40
C LYS A 53 10.05 40.09 32.36
N ARG A 54 8.71 40.11 32.40
CA ARG A 54 7.87 39.41 31.42
C ARG A 54 7.95 40.09 30.06
N HIS A 55 8.07 39.29 29.02
CA HIS A 55 8.08 39.76 27.64
C HIS A 55 6.70 39.50 27.01
N PHE A 56 6.01 40.57 26.61
CA PHE A 56 4.67 40.49 26.01
C PHE A 56 4.64 39.75 24.64
N HIS A 57 5.79 39.58 24.01
CA HIS A 57 5.95 38.94 22.70
C HIS A 57 6.93 37.77 22.73
N ALA A 58 7.02 36.98 23.81
CA ALA A 58 7.63 35.67 23.67
C ALA A 58 6.76 34.88 22.68
N PRO A 59 7.27 34.52 21.47
CA PRO A 59 6.51 33.66 20.60
C PRO A 59 6.37 32.35 21.38
N VAL A 60 5.14 32.03 21.76
CA VAL A 60 4.80 30.66 22.12
C VAL A 60 5.04 29.90 20.82
N ILE A 61 6.23 29.32 20.68
CA ILE A 61 6.46 28.34 19.62
C ILE A 61 5.54 27.21 20.03
N ASP A 62 4.40 27.11 19.36
CA ASP A 62 3.46 26.02 19.52
C ASP A 62 4.22 24.74 19.12
N THR A 63 4.84 24.10 20.11
CA THR A 63 5.63 22.89 19.90
C THR A 63 4.76 21.77 19.35
N THR A 64 3.47 21.79 19.64
CA THR A 64 2.47 20.91 19.03
C THR A 64 2.38 21.19 17.54
N GLU A 65 2.09 22.43 17.12
CA GLU A 65 1.99 22.78 15.69
C GLU A 65 3.30 22.49 14.91
N HIS A 66 4.46 22.75 15.51
CA HIS A 66 5.76 22.47 14.89
C HIS A 66 6.05 20.96 14.77
N ASN A 67 5.67 20.15 15.77
CA ASN A 67 5.81 18.69 15.73
C ASN A 67 4.81 18.06 14.76
N GLU A 68 3.58 18.58 14.68
CA GLU A 68 2.58 18.16 13.69
C GLU A 68 3.08 18.43 12.26
N ARG A 69 3.56 19.64 11.98
CA ARG A 69 4.13 19.99 10.67
C ARG A 69 5.32 19.10 10.31
N ARG A 70 6.23 18.84 11.25
CA ARG A 70 7.35 17.92 11.02
C ARG A 70 6.88 16.50 10.69
N PHE A 71 5.91 15.97 11.44
CA PHE A 71 5.34 14.64 11.17
C PHE A 71 4.72 14.56 9.78
N VAL A 72 3.97 15.58 9.37
CA VAL A 72 3.35 15.66 8.03
C VAL A 72 4.43 15.66 6.94
N MET A 73 5.46 16.51 7.07
CA MET A 73 6.52 16.57 6.06
C MET A 73 7.29 15.24 5.97
N ASP A 74 7.70 14.66 7.10
CA ASP A 74 8.39 13.36 7.15
C ASP A 74 7.52 12.22 6.56
N PHE A 75 6.20 12.30 6.71
CA PHE A 75 5.26 11.35 6.13
C PHE A 75 5.21 11.48 4.60
N PHE A 76 5.11 12.71 4.07
CA PHE A 76 5.00 12.95 2.63
C PHE A 76 6.31 12.81 1.85
N GLU A 77 7.47 12.93 2.50
CA GLU A 77 8.79 12.75 1.88
C GLU A 77 9.18 11.28 1.64
N ARG A 78 8.49 10.32 2.26
CA ARG A 78 8.76 8.89 2.05
C ARG A 78 8.44 8.46 0.63
N ALA A 79 9.44 7.86 -0.01
CA ALA A 79 9.31 7.19 -1.30
C ALA A 79 8.34 6.02 -1.21
N THR A 80 7.50 5.86 -2.24
CA THR A 80 6.48 4.81 -2.33
C THR A 80 6.65 3.98 -3.60
N PRO A 81 7.79 3.30 -3.77
CA PRO A 81 8.11 2.59 -5.00
C PRO A 81 7.15 1.43 -5.29
N ALA A 82 6.63 0.73 -4.27
CA ALA A 82 5.78 -0.43 -4.50
C ALA A 82 4.41 -0.06 -5.06
N ALA A 83 3.81 1.06 -4.61
CA ALA A 83 2.54 1.54 -5.14
C ALA A 83 2.64 1.85 -6.65
N TYR A 84 3.70 2.56 -7.06
CA TYR A 84 3.95 2.85 -8.47
C TYR A 84 4.33 1.59 -9.28
N THR A 85 5.06 0.66 -8.66
CA THR A 85 5.40 -0.62 -9.30
C THR A 85 4.14 -1.45 -9.57
N LEU A 86 3.21 -1.54 -8.61
CA LEU A 86 1.94 -2.23 -8.79
C LEU A 86 1.06 -1.56 -9.85
N PHE A 87 1.03 -0.22 -9.89
CA PHE A 87 0.37 0.52 -10.96
C PHE A 87 0.94 0.13 -12.34
N ALA A 88 2.27 0.10 -12.48
CA ALA A 88 2.93 -0.29 -13.72
C ALA A 88 2.63 -1.75 -14.11
N ILE A 89 2.65 -2.67 -13.14
CA ILE A 89 2.30 -4.08 -13.37
C ILE A 89 0.85 -4.22 -13.86
N ASN A 90 -0.10 -3.56 -13.21
CA ASN A 90 -1.52 -3.58 -13.61
C ASN A 90 -1.71 -3.05 -15.03
N LEU A 91 -1.02 -1.95 -15.36
CA LEU A 91 -1.04 -1.37 -16.70
C LEU A 91 -0.47 -2.36 -17.75
N LEU A 92 0.68 -2.97 -17.48
CA LEU A 92 1.31 -3.92 -18.40
C LEU A 92 0.45 -5.17 -18.63
N ILE A 93 -0.12 -5.73 -17.57
CA ILE A 93 -1.02 -6.89 -17.67
C ILE A 93 -2.25 -6.53 -18.50
N TYR A 94 -2.87 -5.37 -18.25
CA TYR A 94 -4.02 -4.95 -19.04
C TYR A 94 -3.69 -4.72 -20.51
N VAL A 95 -2.55 -4.09 -20.82
CA VAL A 95 -2.11 -3.92 -22.21
C VAL A 95 -1.91 -5.26 -22.90
N ALA A 96 -1.32 -6.25 -22.21
CA ALA A 96 -1.16 -7.61 -22.74
C ALA A 96 -2.53 -8.28 -22.98
N MET A 97 -3.48 -8.16 -22.06
CA MET A 97 -4.84 -8.68 -22.22
C MET A 97 -5.57 -8.03 -23.40
N ALA A 98 -5.53 -6.70 -23.49
CA ALA A 98 -6.22 -5.95 -24.54
C ALA A 98 -5.64 -6.20 -25.93
N ALA A 99 -4.34 -6.51 -26.02
CA ALA A 99 -3.66 -6.90 -27.26
C ALA A 99 -3.92 -8.37 -27.65
N HIS A 100 -4.12 -9.26 -26.67
CA HIS A 100 -4.44 -10.67 -26.91
C HIS A 100 -5.92 -10.90 -27.24
N SER A 101 -6.82 -10.09 -26.65
CA SER A 101 -8.25 -10.19 -26.89
C SER A 101 -8.60 -9.89 -28.35
N PRO A 102 -9.53 -10.65 -28.97
CA PRO A 102 -10.04 -10.34 -30.31
C PRO A 102 -10.58 -8.91 -30.39
N GLY A 103 -10.51 -8.30 -31.58
CA GLY A 103 -10.95 -6.93 -31.83
C GLY A 103 -9.82 -5.90 -31.82
N SER A 104 -10.16 -4.62 -32.00
CA SER A 104 -9.18 -3.54 -31.92
C SER A 104 -8.87 -3.19 -30.46
N PHE A 105 -7.65 -2.76 -30.18
CA PHE A 105 -7.25 -2.31 -28.84
C PHE A 105 -8.21 -1.23 -28.28
N VAL A 106 -8.65 -0.29 -29.13
CA VAL A 106 -9.57 0.78 -28.74
C VAL A 106 -10.95 0.22 -28.37
N HIS A 107 -11.46 -0.76 -29.13
CA HIS A 107 -12.69 -1.45 -28.80
C HIS A 107 -12.59 -2.14 -27.43
N ASN A 108 -11.51 -2.90 -27.20
CA ASN A 108 -11.28 -3.60 -25.94
C ASN A 108 -11.09 -2.61 -24.77
N PHE A 109 -10.50 -1.45 -25.02
CA PHE A 109 -10.38 -0.38 -24.04
C PHE A 109 -11.72 0.20 -23.59
N LEU A 110 -12.62 0.47 -24.54
CA LEU A 110 -13.91 1.10 -24.27
C LEU A 110 -14.97 0.12 -23.77
N HIS A 111 -15.04 -1.05 -24.39
CA HIS A 111 -16.11 -2.04 -24.16
C HIS A 111 -15.68 -3.21 -23.26
N GLY A 112 -14.38 -3.37 -23.04
CA GLY A 112 -13.81 -4.45 -22.26
C GLY A 112 -13.23 -5.58 -23.11
N VAL A 113 -12.32 -6.32 -22.51
CA VAL A 113 -11.79 -7.58 -23.05
C VAL A 113 -12.82 -8.71 -22.89
N ASN A 114 -12.80 -9.67 -23.79
CA ASN A 114 -13.77 -10.77 -23.77
C ASN A 114 -13.52 -11.74 -22.60
N GLU A 115 -14.58 -12.40 -22.15
CA GLU A 115 -14.55 -13.35 -21.04
C GLU A 115 -13.52 -14.49 -21.21
N PRO A 116 -13.36 -15.11 -22.42
CA PRO A 116 -12.30 -16.07 -22.65
C PRO A 116 -10.90 -15.53 -22.35
N THR A 117 -10.57 -14.30 -22.77
CA THR A 117 -9.26 -13.71 -22.48
C THR A 117 -9.05 -13.52 -20.98
N LEU A 118 -10.06 -13.08 -20.24
CA LEU A 118 -9.96 -12.99 -18.77
C LEU A 118 -9.66 -14.37 -18.16
N ALA A 119 -10.38 -15.41 -18.60
CA ALA A 119 -10.18 -16.76 -18.12
C ALA A 119 -8.76 -17.28 -18.48
N GLU A 120 -8.25 -17.00 -19.66
CA GLU A 120 -6.90 -17.39 -20.09
C GLU A 120 -5.81 -16.71 -19.26
N PHE A 121 -5.99 -15.44 -18.90
CA PHE A 121 -5.06 -14.67 -18.07
C PHE A 121 -5.18 -14.98 -16.57
N GLY A 122 -6.09 -15.88 -16.17
CA GLY A 122 -6.16 -16.38 -14.80
C GLY A 122 -7.27 -15.76 -13.95
N ALA A 123 -8.38 -15.29 -14.53
CA ALA A 123 -9.54 -14.92 -13.75
C ALA A 123 -10.07 -16.13 -12.95
N ALA A 124 -10.60 -15.88 -11.76
CA ALA A 124 -11.09 -16.93 -10.87
C ALA A 124 -12.55 -17.25 -11.17
N SER A 125 -12.94 -18.52 -11.08
CA SER A 125 -14.33 -18.96 -11.09
C SER A 125 -14.50 -20.13 -10.12
N ARG A 126 -15.74 -20.46 -9.75
CA ARG A 126 -15.97 -21.59 -8.83
C ARG A 126 -15.62 -22.92 -9.49
N ILE A 127 -15.89 -23.06 -10.78
CA ILE A 127 -15.45 -24.21 -11.56
C ILE A 127 -13.92 -24.33 -11.55
N ALA A 128 -13.20 -23.26 -11.85
CA ALA A 128 -11.74 -23.36 -11.89
C ALA A 128 -11.16 -23.75 -10.52
N LEU A 129 -11.75 -23.26 -9.44
CA LEU A 129 -11.38 -23.64 -8.08
C LEU A 129 -11.70 -25.10 -7.74
N SER A 130 -12.83 -25.63 -8.20
CA SER A 130 -13.17 -27.05 -7.98
C SER A 130 -12.24 -27.99 -8.76
N LEU A 131 -11.63 -27.49 -9.85
CA LEU A 131 -10.59 -28.19 -10.62
C LEU A 131 -9.18 -28.04 -10.00
N GLY A 132 -9.05 -27.36 -8.86
CA GLY A 132 -7.77 -27.19 -8.16
C GLY A 132 -6.93 -26.00 -8.66
N GLU A 133 -7.49 -25.11 -9.48
CA GLU A 133 -6.79 -23.94 -10.04
C GLU A 133 -6.75 -22.76 -9.06
N TRP A 134 -6.32 -23.00 -7.82
CA TRP A 134 -6.27 -22.02 -6.73
C TRP A 134 -5.39 -20.80 -7.03
N PHE A 135 -4.40 -20.94 -7.93
CA PHE A 135 -3.53 -19.86 -8.36
C PHE A 135 -4.32 -18.68 -8.98
N ARG A 136 -5.52 -18.95 -9.51
CA ARG A 136 -6.40 -17.95 -10.10
C ARG A 136 -6.85 -16.88 -9.12
N LEU A 137 -6.94 -17.23 -7.84
CA LEU A 137 -7.28 -16.29 -6.78
C LEU A 137 -6.23 -15.18 -6.60
N PHE A 138 -4.98 -15.47 -6.98
CA PHE A 138 -3.90 -14.50 -6.91
C PHE A 138 -3.77 -13.71 -8.22
N THR A 139 -3.86 -14.38 -9.37
CA THR A 139 -3.78 -13.70 -10.67
C THR A 139 -4.95 -12.76 -10.90
N SER A 140 -6.17 -13.14 -10.45
CA SER A 140 -7.39 -12.33 -10.56
C SER A 140 -7.26 -10.93 -9.96
N VAL A 141 -6.36 -10.73 -8.99
CA VAL A 141 -6.13 -9.44 -8.31
C VAL A 141 -5.57 -8.38 -9.27
N PHE A 142 -4.94 -8.79 -10.38
CA PHE A 142 -4.27 -7.89 -11.32
C PHE A 142 -5.02 -7.74 -12.66
N LEU A 143 -6.10 -8.49 -12.86
CA LEU A 143 -6.83 -8.51 -14.13
C LEU A 143 -7.90 -7.43 -14.18
N HIS A 144 -7.97 -6.69 -15.28
CA HIS A 144 -8.94 -5.62 -15.46
C HIS A 144 -9.82 -5.90 -16.69
N LEU A 145 -11.14 -5.79 -16.49
CA LEU A 145 -12.14 -6.03 -17.54
C LEU A 145 -12.07 -5.01 -18.68
N SER A 146 -11.85 -3.74 -18.38
CA SER A 146 -11.87 -2.64 -19.37
C SER A 146 -10.91 -1.53 -18.99
N GLY A 147 -10.70 -0.60 -19.92
CA GLY A 147 -9.85 0.58 -19.71
C GLY A 147 -10.38 1.44 -18.58
N LEU A 148 -11.70 1.63 -18.50
CA LEU A 148 -12.33 2.37 -17.41
C LEU A 148 -12.12 1.68 -16.05
N HIS A 149 -12.21 0.35 -16.00
CA HIS A 149 -11.95 -0.42 -14.78
C HIS A 149 -10.49 -0.33 -14.34
N LEU A 150 -9.54 -0.34 -15.29
CA LEU A 150 -8.12 -0.08 -15.01
C LEU A 150 -7.92 1.35 -14.48
N LEU A 151 -8.48 2.35 -15.13
CA LEU A 151 -8.30 3.76 -14.75
C LEU A 151 -8.84 4.04 -13.35
N SER A 152 -10.03 3.55 -13.02
CA SER A 152 -10.63 3.76 -11.70
C SER A 152 -9.83 3.07 -10.59
N SER A 153 -9.43 1.81 -10.80
CA SER A 153 -8.61 1.06 -9.83
C SER A 153 -7.22 1.69 -9.66
N SER A 154 -6.62 2.11 -10.76
CA SER A 154 -5.28 2.72 -10.75
C SER A 154 -5.29 4.12 -10.14
N PHE A 155 -6.36 4.90 -10.36
CA PHE A 155 -6.57 6.19 -9.69
C PHE A 155 -6.72 6.02 -8.18
N ALA A 156 -7.55 5.07 -7.74
CA ALA A 156 -7.70 4.74 -6.32
C ALA A 156 -6.36 4.28 -5.70
N LEU A 157 -5.62 3.41 -6.40
CA LEU A 157 -4.30 2.96 -5.97
C LEU A 157 -3.28 4.10 -5.89
N ALA A 158 -3.29 5.04 -6.83
CA ALA A 158 -2.38 6.19 -6.84
C ALA A 158 -2.63 7.15 -5.66
N ILE A 159 -3.89 7.28 -5.22
CA ILE A 159 -4.25 8.11 -4.07
C ILE A 159 -3.92 7.41 -2.75
N VAL A 160 -4.38 6.17 -2.61
CA VAL A 160 -4.40 5.44 -1.33
C VAL A 160 -3.14 4.62 -1.11
N GLY A 161 -2.60 4.03 -2.16
CA GLY A 161 -1.43 3.14 -2.13
C GLY A 161 -0.22 3.78 -1.45
N PRO A 162 0.21 4.99 -1.87
CA PRO A 162 1.31 5.69 -1.21
C PRO A 162 1.09 5.91 0.28
N GLN A 163 -0.15 6.18 0.70
CA GLN A 163 -0.47 6.42 2.10
C GLN A 163 -0.27 5.14 2.93
N VAL A 164 -0.79 4.00 2.46
CA VAL A 164 -0.62 2.71 3.14
C VAL A 164 0.85 2.27 3.10
N GLU A 165 1.55 2.47 1.98
CA GLU A 165 2.98 2.16 1.86
C GLU A 165 3.83 2.97 2.84
N ARG A 166 3.51 4.24 3.06
CA ARG A 166 4.21 5.08 4.06
C ARG A 166 3.99 4.61 5.49
N LEU A 167 2.82 4.05 5.78
CA LEU A 167 2.44 3.54 7.10
C LEU A 167 3.05 2.16 7.40
N TYR A 168 3.08 1.25 6.42
CA TYR A 168 3.46 -0.14 6.62
C TYR A 168 4.79 -0.55 5.94
N GLY A 169 5.35 0.31 5.10
CA GLY A 169 6.50 0.02 4.24
C GLY A 169 6.12 -0.83 3.02
N SER A 170 6.99 -0.80 2.00
CA SER A 170 6.76 -1.43 0.69
C SER A 170 6.40 -2.91 0.75
N ALA A 171 7.12 -3.70 1.56
CA ALA A 171 6.93 -5.14 1.63
C ALA A 171 5.55 -5.53 2.20
N ARG A 172 5.16 -4.91 3.32
CA ARG A 172 3.84 -5.17 3.93
C ARG A 172 2.71 -4.59 3.10
N PHE A 173 2.94 -3.44 2.45
CA PHE A 173 1.97 -2.87 1.52
C PHE A 173 1.61 -3.83 0.39
N VAL A 174 2.60 -4.49 -0.25
CA VAL A 174 2.34 -5.49 -1.29
C VAL A 174 1.53 -6.67 -0.74
N VAL A 175 1.88 -7.17 0.45
CA VAL A 175 1.12 -8.24 1.11
C VAL A 175 -0.32 -7.81 1.38
N ILE A 176 -0.52 -6.62 1.95
CA ILE A 176 -1.84 -6.06 2.23
C ILE A 176 -2.65 -5.93 0.94
N TYR A 177 -2.06 -5.40 -0.13
CA TYR A 177 -2.71 -5.23 -1.42
C TYR A 177 -3.20 -6.58 -1.99
N VAL A 178 -2.31 -7.58 -2.04
CA VAL A 178 -2.65 -8.91 -2.59
C VAL A 178 -3.70 -9.62 -1.73
N LEU A 179 -3.56 -9.59 -0.39
CA LEU A 179 -4.52 -10.25 0.51
C LEU A 179 -5.87 -9.54 0.55
N ALA A 180 -5.91 -8.21 0.43
CA ALA A 180 -7.14 -7.46 0.24
C ALA A 180 -7.85 -7.85 -1.07
N GLY A 181 -7.09 -7.91 -2.18
CA GLY A 181 -7.62 -8.36 -3.47
C GLY A 181 -8.17 -9.78 -3.41
N LEU A 182 -7.44 -10.67 -2.74
CA LEU A 182 -7.86 -12.05 -2.47
C LEU A 182 -9.20 -12.10 -1.70
N GLY A 183 -9.32 -11.30 -0.64
CA GLY A 183 -10.57 -11.16 0.12
C GLY A 183 -11.74 -10.66 -0.73
N GLY A 184 -11.47 -9.74 -1.66
CA GLY A 184 -12.45 -9.29 -2.65
C GLY A 184 -12.87 -10.40 -3.61
N THR A 185 -11.90 -11.10 -4.24
CA THR A 185 -12.21 -12.24 -5.12
C THR A 185 -12.99 -13.33 -4.39
N VAL A 186 -12.65 -13.64 -3.13
CA VAL A 186 -13.41 -14.59 -2.32
C VAL A 186 -14.84 -14.07 -2.05
N GLY A 187 -15.01 -12.78 -1.76
CA GLY A 187 -16.33 -12.17 -1.59
C GLY A 187 -17.22 -12.33 -2.83
N SER A 188 -16.66 -12.07 -4.01
CA SER A 188 -17.29 -12.33 -5.31
C SER A 188 -17.72 -13.77 -5.49
N LEU A 189 -16.81 -14.72 -5.26
CA LEU A 189 -17.09 -16.15 -5.40
C LEU A 189 -18.14 -16.66 -4.40
N VAL A 190 -18.24 -16.05 -3.22
CA VAL A 190 -19.34 -16.32 -2.28
C VAL A 190 -20.65 -15.77 -2.81
N SER A 191 -20.68 -14.54 -3.36
CA SER A 191 -21.86 -13.97 -4.00
C SER A 191 -22.34 -14.83 -5.18
N HIS A 192 -21.42 -15.27 -6.03
CA HIS A 192 -21.68 -16.18 -7.16
C HIS A 192 -22.32 -17.49 -6.69
N GLN A 193 -21.85 -18.06 -5.57
CA GLN A 193 -22.46 -19.25 -4.96
C GLN A 193 -23.91 -19.02 -4.56
N LEU A 194 -24.18 -17.89 -3.88
CA LEU A 194 -25.50 -17.57 -3.35
C LEU A 194 -26.51 -17.31 -4.48
N ARG A 195 -26.04 -16.88 -5.65
CA ARG A 195 -26.84 -16.68 -6.87
C ARG A 195 -26.93 -17.90 -7.78
N GLY A 196 -26.20 -18.97 -7.48
CA GLY A 196 -26.15 -20.18 -8.30
C GLY A 196 -25.34 -20.02 -9.61
N GLN A 197 -24.49 -19.01 -9.71
CA GLN A 197 -23.68 -18.71 -10.90
C GLN A 197 -22.26 -19.29 -10.74
N MET A 198 -22.02 -20.50 -11.21
CA MET A 198 -20.73 -21.20 -10.98
C MET A 198 -19.61 -20.77 -11.95
N ASP A 199 -20.00 -20.29 -13.12
CA ASP A 199 -19.10 -20.03 -14.25
C ASP A 199 -18.65 -18.57 -14.32
N GLU A 200 -19.36 -17.68 -13.60
CA GLU A 200 -19.09 -16.26 -13.59
C GLU A 200 -17.69 -15.95 -13.06
N LEU A 201 -16.93 -15.17 -13.84
CA LEU A 201 -15.56 -14.79 -13.53
C LEU A 201 -15.51 -13.72 -12.44
N ALA A 202 -14.66 -13.95 -11.45
CA ALA A 202 -14.31 -13.03 -10.39
C ALA A 202 -12.93 -12.42 -10.63
N ILE A 203 -12.86 -11.08 -10.59
CA ILE A 203 -11.61 -10.30 -10.64
C ILE A 203 -11.49 -9.43 -9.39
N GLY A 204 -10.27 -9.28 -8.87
CA GLY A 204 -9.99 -8.69 -7.56
C GLY A 204 -9.36 -7.28 -7.48
N PRO A 205 -9.05 -6.51 -8.55
CA PRO A 205 -8.29 -5.26 -8.38
C PRO A 205 -9.02 -4.21 -7.55
N SER A 206 -10.33 -4.07 -7.74
CA SER A 206 -11.17 -3.15 -6.96
C SER A 206 -11.23 -3.58 -5.49
N GLY A 207 -11.24 -4.89 -5.22
CA GLY A 207 -11.17 -5.43 -3.85
C GLY A 207 -9.86 -5.07 -3.16
N ALA A 208 -8.74 -5.11 -3.90
CA ALA A 208 -7.44 -4.71 -3.37
C ALA A 208 -7.43 -3.24 -2.95
N THR A 209 -7.92 -2.33 -3.80
CA THR A 209 -7.95 -0.89 -3.50
C THR A 209 -8.95 -0.54 -2.40
N PHE A 210 -10.14 -1.13 -2.40
CA PHE A 210 -11.11 -0.97 -1.30
C PHE A 210 -10.62 -1.56 0.02
N GLY A 211 -9.81 -2.63 0.00
CA GLY A 211 -9.15 -3.11 1.21
C GLY A 211 -8.11 -2.13 1.73
N LEU A 212 -7.34 -1.44 0.87
CA LEU A 212 -6.45 -0.37 1.32
C LEU A 212 -7.22 0.78 1.97
N PHE A 213 -8.39 1.14 1.43
CA PHE A 213 -9.30 2.08 2.07
C PHE A 213 -9.76 1.60 3.45
N GLY A 214 -10.10 0.32 3.59
CA GLY A 214 -10.43 -0.30 4.89
C GLY A 214 -9.26 -0.25 5.87
N VAL A 215 -8.04 -0.46 5.37
CA VAL A 215 -6.83 -0.34 6.18
C VAL A 215 -6.69 1.06 6.75
N LEU A 216 -6.84 2.08 5.91
CA LEU A 216 -6.76 3.47 6.31
C LEU A 216 -7.85 3.87 7.31
N ALA A 217 -9.08 3.42 7.07
CA ALA A 217 -10.22 3.72 7.95
C ALA A 217 -9.99 3.18 9.37
N VAL A 218 -9.58 1.92 9.51
CA VAL A 218 -9.32 1.31 10.83
C VAL A 218 -8.03 1.85 11.43
N PHE A 219 -7.01 2.15 10.62
CA PHE A 219 -5.76 2.72 11.09
C PHE A 219 -5.98 4.05 11.83
N GLY A 220 -6.76 4.97 11.23
CA GLY A 220 -7.08 6.27 11.84
C GLY A 220 -7.86 6.16 13.16
N LEU A 221 -8.66 5.10 13.33
CA LEU A 221 -9.42 4.83 14.55
C LEU A 221 -8.55 4.15 15.63
N LYS A 222 -7.78 3.13 15.24
CA LYS A 222 -6.98 2.29 16.15
C LYS A 222 -5.79 3.05 16.73
N TYR A 223 -5.06 3.80 15.90
CA TYR A 223 -3.85 4.53 16.32
C TYR A 223 -4.13 6.01 16.59
N ARG A 224 -5.37 6.33 16.98
CA ARG A 224 -5.86 7.70 17.27
C ARG A 224 -5.04 8.51 18.28
N LYS A 225 -4.24 7.84 19.12
CA LYS A 225 -3.40 8.47 20.15
C LYS A 225 -1.97 8.75 19.67
N GLU A 226 -1.55 8.13 18.58
CA GLU A 226 -0.21 8.25 18.00
C GLU A 226 -0.16 9.26 16.84
N LEU A 227 -1.32 9.61 16.29
CA LEU A 227 -1.47 10.58 15.19
C LEU A 227 -1.90 11.96 15.72
N PRO A 228 -1.33 13.05 15.15
CA PRO A 228 -1.88 14.39 15.30
C PRO A 228 -3.38 14.45 15.02
N GLU A 229 -4.13 15.20 15.82
CA GLU A 229 -5.59 15.28 15.69
C GLU A 229 -6.00 15.96 14.38
N SER A 230 -5.26 16.99 13.98
CA SER A 230 -5.40 17.70 12.70
C SER A 230 -5.21 16.76 11.50
N PHE A 231 -4.12 15.99 11.51
CA PHE A 231 -3.82 15.00 10.46
C PHE A 231 -4.90 13.92 10.38
N ARG A 232 -5.34 13.37 11.52
CA ARG A 232 -6.39 12.34 11.57
C ARG A 232 -7.69 12.85 10.98
N GLN A 233 -8.12 14.07 11.32
CA GLN A 233 -9.36 14.64 10.81
C GLN A 233 -9.27 14.87 9.31
N SER A 234 -8.24 15.57 8.81
CA SER A 234 -8.07 15.79 7.37
C SER A 234 -8.01 14.48 6.59
N PHE A 235 -7.35 13.47 7.14
CA PHE A 235 -7.24 12.15 6.54
C PHE A 235 -8.58 11.42 6.44
N LEU A 236 -9.36 11.38 7.54
CA LEU A 236 -10.69 10.76 7.54
C LEU A 236 -11.68 11.52 6.65
N PHE A 237 -11.61 12.86 6.63
CA PHE A 237 -12.45 13.69 5.75
C PHE A 237 -12.09 13.56 4.27
N ALA A 238 -10.89 13.11 3.91
CA ALA A 238 -10.53 12.80 2.53
C ALA A 238 -10.88 11.35 2.15
N VAL A 239 -10.58 10.40 3.03
CA VAL A 239 -10.72 8.96 2.78
C VAL A 239 -12.17 8.51 2.80
N LEU A 240 -12.96 8.93 3.78
CA LEU A 240 -14.32 8.43 3.96
C LEU A 240 -15.26 8.84 2.81
N PRO A 241 -15.27 10.10 2.34
CA PRO A 241 -16.06 10.47 1.16
C PRO A 241 -15.58 9.77 -0.11
N ALA A 242 -14.28 9.53 -0.28
CA ALA A 242 -13.77 8.80 -1.44
C ALA A 242 -14.27 7.34 -1.46
N ILE A 243 -14.35 6.67 -0.29
CA ILE A 243 -14.97 5.34 -0.18
C ILE A 243 -16.44 5.40 -0.57
N LEU A 244 -17.20 6.35 -0.01
CA LEU A 244 -18.63 6.47 -0.25
C LEU A 244 -18.95 6.79 -1.71
N VAL A 245 -18.21 7.69 -2.34
CA VAL A 245 -18.37 8.05 -3.75
C VAL A 245 -18.02 6.88 -4.65
N ASN A 246 -16.88 6.21 -4.43
CA ASN A 246 -16.51 5.05 -5.26
C ASN A 246 -17.50 3.89 -5.10
N LEU A 247 -18.02 3.68 -3.89
CA LEU A 247 -19.03 2.66 -3.65
C LEU A 247 -20.37 3.03 -4.30
N PHE A 248 -20.79 4.29 -4.20
CA PHE A 248 -21.98 4.81 -4.86
C PHE A 248 -21.89 4.66 -6.39
N ILE A 249 -20.75 5.04 -6.98
CA ILE A 249 -20.49 4.82 -8.41
C ILE A 249 -20.55 3.32 -8.73
N GLY A 250 -19.97 2.46 -7.88
CA GLY A 250 -20.04 1.01 -8.01
C GLY A 250 -21.47 0.45 -8.03
N PHE A 251 -22.37 0.98 -7.20
CA PHE A 251 -23.78 0.58 -7.25
C PHE A 251 -24.53 1.07 -8.49
N THR A 252 -24.04 2.14 -9.14
CA THR A 252 -24.66 2.68 -10.36
C THR A 252 -24.12 2.09 -11.66
N VAL A 253 -22.93 1.47 -11.64
CA VAL A 253 -22.26 0.95 -12.84
C VAL A 253 -22.43 -0.58 -12.90
N PRO A 254 -23.10 -1.14 -13.93
CA PRO A 254 -23.45 -2.57 -14.01
C PRO A 254 -22.26 -3.56 -13.97
N TYR A 255 -21.03 -3.08 -14.14
CA TYR A 255 -19.82 -3.89 -14.21
C TYR A 255 -18.98 -3.87 -12.93
N VAL A 256 -19.47 -3.24 -11.86
CA VAL A 256 -18.77 -3.22 -10.57
C VAL A 256 -19.37 -4.27 -9.65
N ASP A 257 -18.59 -5.31 -9.37
CA ASP A 257 -18.97 -6.32 -8.39
C ASP A 257 -18.86 -5.76 -6.96
N ASN A 258 -20.01 -5.43 -6.38
CA ASN A 258 -20.09 -4.94 -5.00
C ASN A 258 -19.64 -5.99 -3.97
N ALA A 259 -19.72 -7.29 -4.28
CA ALA A 259 -19.20 -8.32 -3.39
C ALA A 259 -17.67 -8.31 -3.36
N VAL A 260 -17.01 -7.98 -4.48
CA VAL A 260 -15.55 -7.75 -4.51
C VAL A 260 -15.15 -6.57 -3.62
N THR A 261 -15.84 -5.44 -3.74
CA THR A 261 -15.49 -4.23 -2.97
C THR A 261 -15.72 -4.43 -1.47
N ILE A 262 -16.85 -5.03 -1.08
CA ILE A 262 -17.17 -5.34 0.31
C ILE A 262 -16.20 -6.38 0.89
N GLY A 263 -15.94 -7.47 0.14
CA GLY A 263 -15.00 -8.52 0.57
C GLY A 263 -13.58 -7.96 0.77
N GLY A 264 -13.13 -7.09 -0.13
CA GLY A 264 -11.85 -6.40 -0.03
C GLY A 264 -11.78 -5.48 1.18
N LEU A 265 -12.83 -4.68 1.42
CA LEU A 265 -12.92 -3.79 2.58
C LEU A 265 -12.84 -4.59 3.90
N ILE A 266 -13.60 -5.68 4.02
CA ILE A 266 -13.57 -6.55 5.20
C ILE A 266 -12.18 -7.16 5.39
N ALA A 267 -11.55 -7.68 4.33
CA ALA A 267 -10.20 -8.24 4.42
C ALA A 267 -9.17 -7.17 4.83
N GLY A 268 -9.20 -5.98 4.25
CA GLY A 268 -8.29 -4.88 4.59
C GLY A 268 -8.45 -4.40 6.03
N THR A 269 -9.70 -4.24 6.50
CA THR A 269 -9.96 -3.90 7.91
C THR A 269 -9.43 -4.97 8.85
N ALA A 270 -9.64 -6.26 8.56
CA ALA A 270 -9.09 -7.36 9.34
C ALA A 270 -7.55 -7.39 9.33
N LEU A 271 -6.92 -7.16 8.18
CA LEU A 271 -5.45 -7.11 8.05
C LEU A 271 -4.82 -6.02 8.91
N THR A 272 -5.50 -4.90 9.14
CA THR A 272 -5.03 -3.83 10.05
C THR A 272 -5.02 -4.26 11.52
N LEU A 273 -5.86 -5.23 11.88
CA LEU A 273 -5.86 -5.81 13.21
C LEU A 273 -4.68 -6.78 13.39
N LEU A 274 -4.36 -7.53 12.34
CA LEU A 274 -3.32 -8.57 12.35
C LEU A 274 -1.91 -8.04 12.11
N ILE A 275 -1.76 -7.07 11.22
CA ILE A 275 -0.46 -6.50 10.82
C ILE A 275 -0.23 -5.23 11.64
N PRO A 276 0.79 -5.21 12.54
CA PRO A 276 1.09 -4.03 13.33
C PRO A 276 1.64 -2.90 12.45
N TYR A 277 1.28 -1.67 12.80
CA TYR A 277 1.84 -0.45 12.24
C TYR A 277 3.31 -0.29 12.63
N LEU A 278 4.09 0.41 11.80
CA LEU A 278 5.48 0.74 12.05
C LEU A 278 5.60 2.20 12.53
N PRO A 279 5.86 2.44 13.83
CA PRO A 279 6.17 3.76 14.32
C PRO A 279 7.49 4.27 13.71
N ASN A 280 7.59 5.59 13.48
CA ASN A 280 8.80 6.23 12.99
C ASN A 280 10.04 5.82 13.81
N GLY A 281 11.09 5.33 13.14
CA GLY A 281 12.38 5.02 13.76
C GLY A 281 12.63 3.55 14.14
N ARG A 282 11.66 2.64 13.93
CA ARG A 282 11.87 1.18 14.06
C ARG A 282 11.88 0.53 12.68
N GLU A 283 13.00 0.61 11.98
CA GLU A 283 13.19 -0.15 10.75
C GLU A 283 13.35 -1.64 11.08
N HIS A 284 12.51 -2.48 10.48
CA HIS A 284 12.82 -3.90 10.40
C HIS A 284 14.09 -4.10 9.57
N SER A 285 14.85 -5.17 9.87
CA SER A 285 16.02 -5.52 9.08
C SER A 285 15.67 -5.56 7.59
N ALA A 286 16.41 -4.82 6.76
CA ALA A 286 16.24 -4.80 5.31
C ALA A 286 16.15 -6.21 4.70
N ARG A 287 16.80 -7.20 5.33
CA ARG A 287 16.75 -8.61 4.95
C ARG A 287 15.35 -9.21 5.04
N VAL A 288 14.57 -8.87 6.07
CA VAL A 288 13.20 -9.38 6.25
C VAL A 288 12.27 -8.78 5.20
N ASN A 289 12.38 -7.47 4.94
CA ASN A 289 11.59 -6.80 3.92
C ASN A 289 11.92 -7.35 2.52
N LEU A 290 13.21 -7.53 2.22
CA LEU A 290 13.66 -8.13 0.97
C LEU A 290 13.15 -9.57 0.83
N GLY A 291 13.31 -10.40 1.86
CA GLY A 291 12.81 -11.78 1.86
C GLY A 291 11.30 -11.87 1.64
N LEU A 292 10.52 -10.99 2.27
CA LEU A 292 9.07 -10.92 2.09
C LEU A 292 8.70 -10.52 0.66
N LEU A 293 9.35 -9.49 0.10
CA LEU A 293 9.13 -9.08 -1.29
C LEU A 293 9.52 -10.17 -2.28
N THR A 294 10.67 -10.81 -2.09
CA THR A 294 11.11 -11.93 -2.94
C THR A 294 10.10 -13.08 -2.87
N ALA A 295 9.61 -13.44 -1.69
CA ALA A 295 8.58 -14.46 -1.55
C ALA A 295 7.28 -14.08 -2.29
N CYS A 296 6.80 -12.84 -2.13
CA CYS A 296 5.62 -12.36 -2.86
C CYS A 296 5.81 -12.45 -4.38
N VAL A 297 6.95 -12.00 -4.90
CA VAL A 297 7.25 -12.06 -6.34
C VAL A 297 7.29 -13.50 -6.83
N LEU A 298 7.96 -14.41 -6.10
CA LEU A 298 8.02 -15.82 -6.47
C LEU A 298 6.64 -16.48 -6.50
N VAL A 299 5.77 -16.19 -5.52
CA VAL A 299 4.39 -16.70 -5.52
C VAL A 299 3.61 -16.14 -6.71
N MET A 300 3.71 -14.84 -7.00
CA MET A 300 3.02 -14.25 -8.15
C MET A 300 3.52 -14.85 -9.48
N CYS A 301 4.84 -14.96 -9.67
CA CYS A 301 5.42 -15.58 -10.86
C CYS A 301 4.98 -17.04 -11.02
N TYR A 302 4.93 -17.80 -9.91
CA TYR A 302 4.41 -19.17 -9.93
C TYR A 302 2.93 -19.19 -10.35
N CYS A 303 2.09 -18.32 -9.79
CA CYS A 303 0.66 -18.28 -10.12
C CYS A 303 0.41 -17.91 -11.59
N PHE A 304 1.09 -16.89 -12.12
CA PHE A 304 1.02 -16.55 -13.55
C PHE A 304 1.61 -17.65 -14.45
N GLY A 305 2.66 -18.33 -14.01
CA GLY A 305 3.23 -19.48 -14.71
C GLY A 305 2.24 -20.66 -14.79
N GLN A 306 1.51 -20.95 -13.70
CA GLN A 306 0.45 -21.96 -13.71
C GLN A 306 -0.70 -21.56 -14.64
N ALA A 307 -1.11 -20.29 -14.64
CA ALA A 307 -2.14 -19.81 -15.57
C ALA A 307 -1.72 -20.04 -17.03
N TYR A 308 -0.47 -19.73 -17.38
CA TYR A 308 0.07 -19.98 -18.71
C TYR A 308 0.11 -21.49 -19.06
N VAL A 309 0.56 -22.34 -18.14
CA VAL A 309 0.62 -23.79 -18.34
C VAL A 309 -0.77 -24.39 -18.54
N VAL A 310 -1.76 -23.98 -17.74
CA VAL A 310 -3.14 -24.45 -17.89
C VAL A 310 -3.72 -24.01 -19.23
N ASN A 311 -3.45 -22.78 -19.66
CA ASN A 311 -3.95 -22.29 -20.94
C ASN A 311 -3.32 -22.98 -22.15
N THR A 312 -2.04 -23.36 -22.07
CA THR A 312 -1.30 -24.00 -23.17
C THR A 312 -1.48 -25.51 -23.26
N ARG A 313 -2.11 -26.14 -22.26
CA ARG A 313 -2.41 -27.57 -22.31
C ARG A 313 -3.48 -27.84 -23.38
N PRO A 314 -3.35 -28.91 -24.19
CA PRO A 314 -4.41 -29.34 -25.08
C PRO A 314 -5.65 -29.68 -24.24
N LYS A 315 -6.72 -28.91 -24.43
CA LYS A 315 -8.01 -29.18 -23.78
C LYS A 315 -8.57 -30.49 -24.36
N PRO A 316 -9.10 -31.42 -23.55
CA PRO A 316 -9.73 -32.63 -24.05
C PRO A 316 -10.89 -32.29 -25.00
N PRO A 317 -11.24 -33.17 -25.98
CA PRO A 317 -12.17 -32.86 -27.07
C PRO A 317 -13.55 -32.34 -26.61
N ILE A 318 -14.00 -32.79 -25.43
CA ILE A 318 -15.31 -32.43 -24.84
C ILE A 318 -15.34 -30.96 -24.38
N GLN A 319 -14.22 -30.45 -23.86
CA GLN A 319 -14.08 -29.04 -23.46
C GLN A 319 -13.86 -28.11 -24.65
N GLN A 320 -13.27 -28.60 -25.75
CA GLN A 320 -13.19 -27.86 -27.01
C GLN A 320 -14.57 -27.67 -27.66
N ALA A 321 -15.46 -28.66 -27.58
CA ALA A 321 -16.84 -28.52 -28.07
C ALA A 321 -17.61 -27.43 -27.32
N GLN A 322 -17.54 -27.39 -25.97
CA GLN A 322 -18.21 -26.36 -25.17
C GLN A 322 -17.61 -24.97 -25.34
N PHE A 323 -16.29 -24.86 -25.50
CA PHE A 323 -15.59 -23.59 -25.76
C PHE A 323 -15.87 -23.04 -27.17
N ASN A 324 -16.01 -23.94 -28.17
CA ASN A 324 -16.39 -23.55 -29.52
C ASN A 324 -17.87 -23.18 -29.65
N GLU A 325 -18.77 -23.83 -28.90
CA GLU A 325 -20.20 -23.47 -28.88
C GLU A 325 -20.43 -22.09 -28.24
N THR A 326 -19.73 -21.77 -27.15
CA THR A 326 -19.80 -20.43 -26.50
C THR A 326 -19.11 -19.33 -27.32
N ALA A 327 -18.05 -19.66 -28.06
CA ALA A 327 -17.40 -18.72 -28.99
C ALA A 327 -18.19 -18.50 -30.29
N ALA A 328 -19.09 -19.41 -30.67
CA ALA A 328 -19.93 -19.29 -31.86
C ALA A 328 -21.30 -18.64 -31.59
N SER A 329 -21.71 -18.51 -30.32
CA SER A 329 -22.98 -17.91 -29.91
C SER A 329 -22.90 -16.41 -29.59
N HIS A 330 -21.75 -15.77 -29.78
CA HIS A 330 -21.49 -14.34 -29.56
C HIS A 330 -20.81 -13.72 -30.78
#